data_AF-A0A7V3K5L9-F1
#
_entry.id   AF-A0A7V3K5L9-F1
#
_cell.length_a   1.000
_cell.length_b   1.000
_cell.length_c   1.000
_cell.angle_alpha   90.00
_cell.angle_beta   90.00
_cell.angle_gamma   90.00
#
_symmetry.space_group_name_H-M   'P 1'
#
loop_
_entity.id
_entity.type
_entity.pdbx_description
1 polymer ?
#
loop_
_entity_poly.entity_id
_entity_poly.type
_entity_poly.pdbx_seq_one_letter_code
_entity_poly.pdbx_strand_id
1 'polypeptide(L)'
;LEGQGLIVRMRLEVGPPASVIVKVADEEHVDLIIMGAQGMSLVQELLLGSVAHQVVRTASVPVLVEKFDVVRHLGHVECRRRCARTFHRVLHPTDFSPCAHAAFNVVKRLRTAGTEEVVLLHVQDERVMARRPPEQVAEFDREDLARLEEMRKTLVLYGIPRVKVLLRHGIPFVETLRAAEEEDVCLIVLGSRGRSPVAELFTGSTFENVVRQSRRPVLVVRGSQCYGA
;
A
#
# COMPACT_ATOMS: atom_id res chain seq x y z
N LEU A 1 7.76 13.81 -19.71
CA LEU A 1 7.97 14.36 -18.35
C LEU A 1 8.47 15.80 -18.43
N GLU A 2 9.58 16.09 -19.12
CA GLU A 2 10.05 17.48 -19.32
C GLU A 2 9.02 18.37 -20.01
N GLY A 3 8.35 17.86 -21.07
CA GLY A 3 7.23 18.56 -21.72
C GLY A 3 5.99 18.78 -20.83
N GLN A 4 5.97 18.23 -19.61
CA GLN A 4 4.96 18.49 -18.58
C GLN A 4 5.49 19.43 -17.47
N GLY A 5 6.66 20.05 -17.66
CA GLY A 5 7.29 20.97 -16.70
C GLY A 5 8.09 20.30 -15.59
N LEU A 6 8.35 18.99 -15.68
CA LEU A 6 9.14 18.27 -14.69
C LEU A 6 10.63 18.38 -14.98
N ILE A 7 11.44 18.57 -13.94
CA ILE A 7 12.90 18.43 -14.03
C ILE A 7 13.22 16.94 -14.06
N VAL A 8 13.88 16.49 -15.12
CA VAL A 8 14.23 15.08 -15.31
C VAL A 8 15.73 14.90 -15.23
N ARG A 9 16.16 13.90 -14.46
CA ARG A 9 17.55 13.41 -14.45
C ARG A 9 17.53 11.93 -14.80
N MET A 10 18.41 11.54 -15.70
CA MET A 10 18.57 10.14 -16.10
C MET A 10 19.88 9.61 -15.51
N ARG A 11 19.84 8.40 -14.95
CA ARG A 11 21.01 7.67 -14.48
C ARG A 11 21.04 6.27 -15.07
N LEU A 12 22.23 5.84 -15.46
CA LEU A 12 22.52 4.48 -15.91
C LEU A 12 23.62 3.94 -15.02
N GLU A 13 23.32 2.87 -14.30
CA GLU A 13 24.18 2.31 -13.27
C GLU A 13 24.39 0.81 -13.53
N VAL A 14 25.53 0.27 -13.11
CA VAL A 14 25.87 -1.14 -13.27
C VAL A 14 25.90 -1.83 -11.91
N GLY A 15 25.16 -2.93 -11.78
CA GLY A 15 25.16 -3.76 -10.57
C GLY A 15 23.84 -4.50 -10.35
N PRO A 16 23.67 -5.15 -9.18
CA PRO A 16 22.42 -5.79 -8.80
C PRO A 16 21.27 -4.76 -8.77
N PRO A 17 20.22 -4.88 -9.59
CA PRO A 17 19.26 -3.80 -9.81
C PRO A 17 18.60 -3.25 -8.54
N ALA A 18 18.14 -4.12 -7.64
CA ALA A 18 17.48 -3.68 -6.42
C ALA A 18 18.41 -2.89 -5.49
N SER A 19 19.66 -3.35 -5.32
CA SER A 19 20.66 -2.67 -4.49
C SER A 19 21.03 -1.30 -5.07
N VAL A 20 21.19 -1.24 -6.39
CA VAL A 20 21.51 0.00 -7.11
C VAL A 20 20.35 1.00 -7.02
N ILE A 21 19.10 0.57 -7.21
CA ILE A 21 17.92 1.43 -7.09
C ILE A 21 17.84 2.08 -5.71
N VAL A 22 18.01 1.29 -4.64
CA VAL A 22 17.96 1.82 -3.27
C VAL A 22 19.12 2.77 -3.00
N LYS A 23 20.34 2.41 -3.43
CA LYS A 23 21.52 3.28 -3.30
C LYS A 23 21.29 4.64 -3.98
N VAL A 24 20.82 4.65 -5.22
CA VAL A 24 20.56 5.90 -5.96
C VAL A 24 19.45 6.71 -5.29
N ALA A 25 18.40 6.06 -4.81
CA ALA A 25 17.32 6.73 -4.08
C ALA A 25 17.85 7.44 -2.81
N ASP A 26 18.75 6.80 -2.07
CA ASP A 26 19.39 7.38 -0.89
C ASP A 26 20.35 8.52 -1.27
N GLU A 27 21.19 8.36 -2.31
CA GLU A 27 22.13 9.39 -2.77
C GLU A 27 21.43 10.66 -3.29
N GLU A 28 20.33 10.50 -4.03
CA GLU A 28 19.52 11.60 -4.55
C GLU A 28 18.51 12.15 -3.52
N HIS A 29 18.41 11.53 -2.34
CA HIS A 29 17.46 11.91 -1.29
C HIS A 29 16.02 12.00 -1.80
N VAL A 30 15.58 11.01 -2.59
CA VAL A 30 14.24 11.02 -3.18
C VAL A 30 13.17 10.76 -2.12
N ASP A 31 11.99 11.36 -2.26
CA ASP A 31 10.88 11.16 -1.31
C ASP A 31 10.04 9.89 -1.57
N LEU A 32 10.13 9.32 -2.78
CA LEU A 32 9.31 8.22 -3.26
C LEU A 32 10.01 7.46 -4.38
N ILE A 33 9.98 6.13 -4.32
CA ILE A 33 10.32 5.26 -5.45
C ILE A 33 9.03 4.84 -6.14
N ILE A 34 8.94 5.03 -7.46
CA ILE A 34 7.85 4.52 -8.29
C ILE A 34 8.43 3.44 -9.20
N MET A 35 7.82 2.25 -9.19
CA MET A 35 8.24 1.17 -10.06
C MET A 35 7.08 0.26 -10.45
N GLY A 36 7.20 -0.41 -11.60
CA GLY A 36 6.28 -1.49 -11.95
C GLY A 36 6.50 -2.73 -11.08
N ALA A 37 5.45 -3.52 -10.88
CA ALA A 37 5.54 -4.78 -10.15
C ALA A 37 6.40 -5.85 -10.86
N GLN A 38 6.60 -5.73 -12.18
CA GLN A 38 7.24 -6.76 -13.02
C GLN A 38 8.17 -6.14 -14.06
N GLY A 39 9.18 -6.92 -14.46
CA GLY A 39 10.03 -6.64 -15.63
C GLY A 39 9.47 -7.25 -16.92
N MET A 40 10.26 -7.27 -17.99
CA MET A 40 9.82 -7.73 -19.33
C MET A 40 9.61 -9.26 -19.44
N SER A 41 9.99 -10.05 -18.44
CA SER A 41 9.77 -11.49 -18.37
C SER A 41 8.37 -11.80 -17.86
N LEU A 42 7.41 -12.01 -18.77
CA LEU A 42 6.04 -12.39 -18.44
C LEU A 42 5.97 -13.82 -17.91
N VAL A 43 6.03 -13.98 -16.59
CA VAL A 43 5.60 -15.22 -15.95
C VAL A 43 4.62 -14.83 -14.83
N GLN A 44 3.33 -15.03 -15.11
CA GLN A 44 2.16 -14.80 -14.26
C GLN A 44 1.76 -13.34 -13.99
N GLU A 45 0.52 -12.97 -14.29
CA GLU A 45 -0.06 -11.62 -14.13
C GLU A 45 -0.16 -11.14 -12.66
N LEU A 46 0.07 -12.03 -11.69
CA LEU A 46 -0.15 -11.79 -10.26
C LEU A 46 1.12 -11.94 -9.38
N LEU A 47 2.31 -11.99 -9.98
CA LEU A 47 3.56 -12.12 -9.21
C LEU A 47 4.31 -10.81 -9.10
N LEU A 48 4.76 -10.48 -7.89
CA LEU A 48 5.75 -9.41 -7.68
C LEU A 48 7.13 -9.90 -8.12
N GLY A 49 7.76 -9.19 -9.06
CA GLY A 49 9.10 -9.51 -9.54
C GLY A 49 10.15 -9.40 -8.44
N SER A 50 11.23 -10.17 -8.55
CA SER A 50 12.29 -10.25 -7.52
C SER A 50 12.91 -8.88 -7.21
N VAL A 51 13.15 -8.05 -8.23
CA VAL A 51 13.67 -6.69 -8.06
C VAL A 51 12.69 -5.81 -7.28
N ALA A 52 11.42 -5.78 -7.68
CA ALA A 52 10.39 -5.01 -6.98
C ALA A 52 10.22 -5.49 -5.54
N HIS A 53 10.16 -6.80 -5.32
CA HIS A 53 10.09 -7.37 -3.99
C HIS A 53 11.27 -6.94 -3.10
N GLN A 54 12.50 -7.01 -3.62
CA GLN A 54 13.68 -6.61 -2.86
C GLN A 54 13.68 -5.10 -2.57
N VAL A 55 13.38 -4.25 -3.56
CA VAL A 55 13.27 -2.80 -3.36
C VAL A 55 12.21 -2.46 -2.31
N VAL A 56 11.02 -3.07 -2.38
CA VAL A 56 9.91 -2.89 -1.41
C VAL A 56 10.25 -3.48 -0.04
N ARG A 57 11.29 -4.30 0.10
CA ARG A 57 11.79 -4.76 1.41
C ARG A 57 12.93 -3.92 1.96
N THR A 58 13.77 -3.32 1.12
CA THR A 58 15.01 -2.66 1.57
C THR A 58 15.02 -1.14 1.49
N ALA A 59 14.22 -0.50 0.62
CA ALA A 59 14.21 0.97 0.50
C ALA A 59 13.88 1.70 1.82
N SER A 60 14.52 2.83 2.06
CA SER A 60 14.34 3.71 3.22
C SER A 60 13.07 4.58 3.11
N VAL A 61 12.58 4.80 1.89
CA VAL A 61 11.45 5.66 1.54
C VAL A 61 10.24 4.86 1.03
N PRO A 62 9.04 5.46 0.95
CA PRO A 62 7.87 4.81 0.41
C PRO A 62 8.11 4.29 -1.02
N VAL A 63 7.43 3.19 -1.35
CA VAL A 63 7.50 2.58 -2.68
C VAL A 63 6.09 2.44 -3.24
N LEU A 64 5.82 3.11 -4.36
CA LEU A 64 4.61 2.88 -5.15
C LEU A 64 4.88 1.78 -6.18
N VAL A 65 4.25 0.64 -5.96
CA VAL A 65 4.27 -0.49 -6.88
C VAL A 65 3.07 -0.37 -7.82
N GLU A 66 3.32 0.09 -9.04
CA GLU A 66 2.31 0.18 -10.10
C GLU A 66 1.97 -1.20 -10.66
N LYS A 67 0.68 -1.38 -10.96
CA LYS A 67 0.10 -2.61 -11.50
C LYS A 67 -0.56 -2.28 -12.84
N PHE A 68 -0.17 -3.00 -13.88
CA PHE A 68 -0.67 -2.80 -15.24
C PHE A 68 -1.28 -4.09 -15.76
N ASP A 69 -2.36 -3.94 -16.54
CA ASP A 69 -2.86 -5.03 -17.36
C ASP A 69 -2.05 -5.10 -18.64
N VAL A 70 -1.42 -6.24 -18.87
CA VAL A 70 -0.65 -6.48 -20.08
C VAL A 70 -1.54 -7.22 -21.06
N VAL A 71 -2.11 -6.50 -22.02
CA VAL A 71 -2.96 -7.07 -23.06
C VAL A 71 -2.10 -7.38 -24.29
N ARG A 72 -2.16 -8.63 -24.78
CA ARG A 72 -1.47 -9.06 -25.99
C ARG A 72 -2.47 -9.30 -27.11
N HIS A 73 -2.38 -8.51 -28.17
CA HIS A 73 -3.15 -8.72 -29.39
C HIS A 73 -2.28 -8.54 -30.62
N LEU A 74 -2.27 -9.55 -31.52
CA LEU A 74 -1.64 -9.49 -32.84
C LEU A 74 -0.18 -8.99 -32.84
N GLY A 75 0.63 -9.42 -31.87
CA GLY A 75 2.04 -9.02 -31.75
C GLY A 75 2.28 -7.69 -31.04
N HIS A 76 1.23 -6.96 -30.67
CA HIS A 76 1.32 -5.74 -29.87
C HIS A 76 1.11 -6.05 -28.38
N VAL A 77 1.95 -5.42 -27.54
CA VAL A 77 1.83 -5.44 -26.09
C VAL A 77 1.31 -4.07 -25.66
N GLU A 78 0.12 -4.04 -25.06
CA GLU A 78 -0.48 -2.82 -24.51
C GLU A 78 -0.51 -2.91 -22.99
N CYS A 79 0.12 -1.95 -22.31
CA CYS A 79 0.02 -1.81 -20.86
C CYS A 79 -1.12 -0.86 -20.53
N ARG A 80 -2.23 -1.39 -20.01
CA ARG A 80 -3.38 -0.57 -19.58
C ARG A 80 -3.30 -0.30 -18.09
N ARG A 81 -3.48 0.98 -17.73
CA ARG A 81 -3.71 1.37 -16.34
C ARG A 81 -5.13 0.96 -15.96
N ARG A 82 -5.25 0.30 -14.80
CA ARG A 82 -6.54 -0.10 -14.21
C ARG A 82 -7.44 1.10 -13.89
N CYS A 83 -6.84 2.20 -13.43
CA CYS A 83 -7.53 3.46 -13.16
C CYS A 83 -6.91 4.62 -13.94
N ALA A 84 -7.74 5.46 -14.54
CA ALA A 84 -7.29 6.71 -15.16
C ALA A 84 -6.67 7.67 -14.12
N ARG A 85 -7.23 7.70 -12.89
CA ARG A 85 -6.79 8.53 -11.76
C ARG A 85 -6.34 7.66 -10.58
N THR A 86 -5.04 7.38 -10.44
CA THR A 86 -4.48 6.46 -9.41
C THR A 86 -4.92 6.84 -7.99
N PHE A 87 -4.90 8.14 -7.65
CA PHE A 87 -5.16 8.60 -6.28
C PHE A 87 -6.63 8.89 -5.97
N HIS A 88 -7.55 8.72 -6.92
CA HIS A 88 -8.93 9.18 -6.75
C HIS A 88 -9.68 8.50 -5.60
N ARG A 89 -9.62 7.16 -5.54
CA ARG A 89 -10.21 6.32 -4.50
C ARG A 89 -9.13 5.45 -3.86
N VAL A 90 -8.89 5.65 -2.57
CA VAL A 90 -7.78 5.02 -1.83
C VAL A 90 -8.32 4.08 -0.76
N LEU A 91 -7.81 2.85 -0.70
CA LEU A 91 -8.01 1.95 0.43
C LEU A 91 -6.84 2.09 1.41
N HIS A 92 -7.12 2.31 2.67
CA HIS A 92 -6.15 2.27 3.74
C HIS A 92 -6.51 1.18 4.76
N PRO A 93 -5.91 -0.02 4.66
CA PRO A 93 -6.01 -1.01 5.71
C PRO A 93 -5.13 -0.57 6.89
N THR A 94 -5.69 -0.65 8.09
CA THR A 94 -5.00 -0.29 9.33
C THR A 94 -5.14 -1.42 10.35
N ASP A 95 -4.05 -1.75 11.03
CA ASP A 95 -4.07 -2.51 12.28
C ASP A 95 -3.80 -1.57 13.47
N PHE A 96 -3.84 -0.25 13.28
CA PHE A 96 -3.48 0.78 14.25
C PHE A 96 -2.05 0.66 14.81
N SER A 97 -1.15 -0.09 14.16
CA SER A 97 0.27 -0.09 14.49
C SER A 97 0.93 1.26 14.13
N PRO A 98 2.13 1.55 14.66
CA PRO A 98 2.88 2.76 14.27
C PRO A 98 3.12 2.84 12.76
N CYS A 99 3.31 1.71 12.07
CA CYS A 99 3.44 1.70 10.61
C CYS A 99 2.13 1.94 9.86
N ALA A 100 1.01 1.43 10.36
CA ALA A 100 -0.29 1.82 9.82
C ALA A 100 -0.53 3.32 10.02
N HIS A 101 -0.13 3.89 11.16
CA HIS A 101 -0.23 5.32 11.41
C HIS A 101 0.68 6.16 10.48
N ALA A 102 1.90 5.71 10.22
CA ALA A 102 2.78 6.35 9.22
C ALA A 102 2.14 6.35 7.83
N ALA A 103 1.53 5.23 7.43
CA ALA A 103 0.76 5.14 6.18
C ALA A 103 -0.45 6.08 6.17
N PHE A 104 -1.18 6.19 7.28
CA PHE A 104 -2.28 7.13 7.44
C PHE A 104 -1.84 8.59 7.26
N ASN A 105 -0.64 8.95 7.74
CA ASN A 105 -0.07 10.29 7.53
C ASN A 105 0.19 10.60 6.05
N VAL A 106 0.56 9.59 5.25
CA VAL A 106 0.65 9.73 3.80
C VAL A 106 -0.73 9.91 3.19
N VAL A 107 -1.73 9.11 3.59
CA VAL A 107 -3.11 9.21 3.09
C VAL A 107 -3.70 10.60 3.29
N LYS A 108 -3.48 11.22 4.46
CA LYS A 108 -3.90 12.62 4.73
C LYS A 108 -3.36 13.62 3.69
N ARG A 109 -2.16 13.40 3.18
CA ARG A 109 -1.50 14.29 2.20
C ARG A 109 -1.96 14.03 0.77
N LEU A 110 -2.53 12.86 0.47
CA LEU A 110 -2.98 12.51 -0.89
C LEU A 110 -4.15 13.36 -1.39
N ARG A 111 -4.79 14.16 -0.53
CA ARG A 111 -5.78 15.15 -0.98
C ARG A 111 -5.22 16.07 -2.07
N THR A 112 -3.97 16.52 -1.95
CA THR A 112 -3.33 17.38 -2.96
C THR A 112 -3.03 16.63 -4.27
N ALA A 113 -2.94 15.31 -4.23
CA ALA A 113 -2.82 14.43 -5.39
C ALA A 113 -4.18 14.08 -6.04
N GLY A 114 -5.28 14.67 -5.55
CA GLY A 114 -6.62 14.51 -6.14
C GLY A 114 -7.44 13.37 -5.56
N THR A 115 -7.15 12.92 -4.34
CA THR A 115 -8.01 11.97 -3.60
C THR A 115 -9.34 12.61 -3.25
N GLU A 116 -10.41 11.92 -3.61
CA GLU A 116 -11.81 12.32 -3.34
C GLU A 116 -12.51 11.32 -2.42
N GLU A 117 -12.01 10.09 -2.34
CA GLU A 117 -12.61 9.05 -1.53
C GLU A 117 -11.53 8.19 -0.85
N VAL A 118 -11.72 7.96 0.45
CA VAL A 118 -10.89 7.02 1.23
C VAL A 118 -11.79 5.96 1.85
N VAL A 119 -11.41 4.70 1.69
CA VAL A 119 -11.97 3.57 2.42
C VAL A 119 -10.99 3.22 3.53
N LEU A 120 -11.41 3.40 4.78
CA LEU A 120 -10.69 2.93 5.97
C LEU A 120 -11.13 1.51 6.26
N LEU A 121 -10.18 0.57 6.35
CA LEU A 121 -10.45 -0.83 6.64
C LEU A 121 -9.68 -1.27 7.88
N HIS A 122 -10.39 -1.80 8.87
CA HIS A 122 -9.79 -2.66 9.89
C HIS A 122 -10.26 -4.10 9.69
N VAL A 123 -9.31 -5.04 9.80
CA VAL A 123 -9.62 -6.47 9.76
C VAL A 123 -9.19 -7.07 11.09
N GLN A 124 -10.14 -7.58 11.86
CA GLN A 124 -9.82 -8.39 13.03
C GLN A 124 -9.52 -9.83 12.58
N ASP A 125 -8.33 -10.30 12.96
CA ASP A 125 -7.85 -11.62 12.58
C ASP A 125 -8.68 -12.71 13.25
N GLU A 126 -9.41 -13.48 12.44
CA GLU A 126 -10.28 -14.56 12.91
C GLU A 126 -9.51 -15.60 13.73
N ARG A 127 -8.21 -15.80 13.48
CA ARG A 127 -7.37 -16.77 14.22
C ARG A 127 -7.15 -16.32 15.66
N VAL A 128 -7.24 -15.02 15.91
CA VAL A 128 -7.15 -14.41 17.25
C VAL A 128 -8.55 -14.30 17.86
N MET A 129 -9.56 -13.92 17.07
CA MET A 129 -10.93 -13.70 17.55
C MET A 129 -11.69 -14.99 17.86
N ALA A 130 -11.44 -16.09 17.15
CA ALA A 130 -12.15 -17.36 17.34
C ALA A 130 -11.98 -17.97 18.74
N ARG A 131 -10.99 -17.49 19.51
CA ARG A 131 -10.74 -17.93 20.89
C ARG A 131 -11.47 -17.08 21.94
N ARG A 132 -12.23 -16.07 21.51
CA ARG A 132 -12.86 -15.09 22.41
C ARG A 132 -14.37 -15.31 22.52
N PRO A 133 -14.96 -15.07 23.69
CA PRO A 133 -16.40 -15.03 23.87
C PRO A 133 -17.06 -13.93 23.00
N PRO A 134 -18.31 -14.11 22.55
CA PRO A 134 -19.02 -13.12 21.73
C PRO A 134 -19.10 -11.72 22.33
N GLU A 135 -19.29 -11.62 23.66
CA GLU A 135 -19.35 -10.34 24.37
C GLU A 135 -18.03 -9.57 24.29
N GLN A 136 -16.89 -10.27 24.34
CA GLN A 136 -15.58 -9.65 24.17
C GLN A 136 -15.38 -9.20 22.72
N VAL A 137 -15.76 -10.01 21.74
CA VAL A 137 -15.69 -9.63 20.32
C VAL A 137 -16.48 -8.35 20.06
N ALA A 138 -17.71 -8.25 20.59
CA ALA A 138 -18.53 -7.05 20.47
C ALA A 138 -17.92 -5.82 21.16
N GLU A 139 -17.15 -6.00 22.23
CA GLU A 139 -16.38 -4.94 22.86
C GLU A 139 -15.23 -4.46 21.95
N PHE A 140 -14.43 -5.38 21.40
CA PHE A 140 -13.37 -5.04 20.44
C PHE A 140 -13.93 -4.34 19.20
N ASP A 141 -15.05 -4.81 18.67
CA ASP A 141 -15.71 -4.18 17.51
C ASP A 141 -16.09 -2.73 17.81
N ARG A 142 -16.65 -2.45 19.00
CA ARG A 142 -17.01 -1.08 19.41
C ARG A 142 -15.76 -0.19 19.54
N GLU A 143 -14.70 -0.71 20.16
CA GLU A 143 -13.44 0.04 20.31
C GLU A 143 -12.76 0.35 18.97
N ASP A 144 -12.67 -0.65 18.09
CA ASP A 144 -12.00 -0.48 16.80
C ASP A 144 -12.84 0.38 15.84
N LEU A 145 -14.18 0.30 15.90
CA LEU A 145 -15.05 1.24 15.20
C LEU A 145 -14.85 2.68 15.68
N ALA A 146 -14.74 2.90 16.99
CA ALA A 146 -14.47 4.22 17.53
C ALA A 146 -13.12 4.77 17.03
N ARG A 147 -12.07 3.94 16.98
CA ARG A 147 -10.77 4.33 16.41
C ARG A 147 -10.85 4.69 14.93
N LEU A 148 -11.57 3.89 14.13
CA LEU A 148 -11.78 4.19 12.71
C LEU A 148 -12.55 5.48 12.50
N GLU A 149 -13.52 5.76 13.37
CA GLU A 149 -14.32 6.98 13.32
C GLU A 149 -13.48 8.23 13.62
N GLU A 150 -12.53 8.16 14.56
CA GLU A 150 -11.57 9.24 14.79
C GLU A 150 -10.62 9.46 13.61
N MET A 151 -10.16 8.38 12.96
CA MET A 151 -9.41 8.48 11.71
C MET A 151 -10.26 9.12 10.60
N ARG A 152 -11.55 8.75 10.51
CA ARG A 152 -12.50 9.33 9.54
C ARG A 152 -12.63 10.84 9.72
N LYS A 153 -12.89 11.30 10.95
CA LYS A 153 -12.96 12.73 11.29
C LYS A 153 -11.68 13.45 10.90
N THR A 154 -10.53 12.86 11.20
CA THR A 154 -9.22 13.42 10.82
C THR A 154 -9.11 13.60 9.31
N LEU A 155 -9.46 12.61 8.49
CA LEU A 155 -9.38 12.73 7.03
C LEU A 155 -10.32 13.80 6.47
N VAL A 156 -11.51 13.95 7.05
CA VAL A 156 -12.46 15.01 6.70
C VAL A 156 -11.85 16.39 6.99
N LEU A 157 -11.18 16.56 8.13
CA LEU A 157 -10.46 17.81 8.47
C LEU A 157 -9.33 18.13 7.48
N TYR A 158 -8.69 17.10 6.92
CA TYR A 158 -7.67 17.26 5.87
C TYR A 158 -8.28 17.45 4.46
N GLY A 159 -9.60 17.64 4.36
CA GLY A 159 -10.29 18.01 3.12
C GLY A 159 -10.64 16.83 2.22
N ILE A 160 -10.60 15.59 2.72
CA ILE A 160 -11.08 14.42 1.97
C ILE A 160 -12.61 14.35 2.13
N PRO A 161 -13.39 14.50 1.04
CA PRO A 161 -14.83 14.74 1.14
C PRO A 161 -15.63 13.47 1.43
N ARG A 162 -15.15 12.29 1.02
CA ARG A 162 -15.82 11.01 1.24
C ARG A 162 -14.90 10.05 1.96
N VAL A 163 -15.32 9.58 3.13
CA VAL A 163 -14.56 8.60 3.90
C VAL A 163 -15.51 7.50 4.38
N LYS A 164 -15.30 6.28 3.88
CA LYS A 164 -16.05 5.08 4.26
C LYS A 164 -15.27 4.31 5.33
N VAL A 165 -15.96 3.79 6.33
CA VAL A 165 -15.38 2.95 7.39
C VAL A 165 -15.87 1.51 7.20
N LEU A 166 -14.93 0.55 7.19
CA LEU A 166 -15.18 -0.87 7.12
C LEU A 166 -14.47 -1.58 8.28
N LEU A 167 -15.22 -2.31 9.09
CA LEU A 167 -14.70 -3.28 10.04
C LEU A 167 -15.07 -4.68 9.51
N ARG A 168 -14.08 -5.56 9.32
CA ARG A 168 -14.27 -6.93 8.85
C ARG A 168 -13.62 -7.93 9.79
N HIS A 169 -14.12 -9.16 9.78
CA HIS A 169 -13.49 -10.31 10.43
C HIS A 169 -12.96 -11.27 9.36
N GLY A 170 -11.75 -11.79 9.54
CA GLY A 170 -11.16 -12.73 8.60
C GLY A 170 -9.64 -12.64 8.55
N ILE A 171 -9.04 -13.19 7.50
CA ILE A 171 -7.59 -13.10 7.28
C ILE A 171 -7.25 -11.71 6.70
N PRO A 172 -6.40 -10.89 7.35
CA PRO A 172 -6.21 -9.48 6.98
C PRO A 172 -5.88 -9.21 5.52
N PHE A 173 -4.96 -9.96 4.91
CA PHE A 173 -4.62 -9.74 3.50
C PHE A 173 -5.74 -10.15 2.55
N VAL A 174 -6.48 -11.21 2.88
CA VAL A 174 -7.60 -11.70 2.06
C VAL A 174 -8.72 -10.67 2.06
N GLU A 175 -9.11 -10.19 3.23
CA GLU A 175 -10.15 -9.16 3.36
C GLU A 175 -9.71 -7.81 2.78
N THR A 176 -8.42 -7.46 2.86
CA THR A 176 -7.89 -6.26 2.20
C THR A 176 -8.03 -6.34 0.69
N LEU A 177 -7.64 -7.47 0.08
CA LEU A 177 -7.76 -7.66 -1.36
C LEU A 177 -9.23 -7.72 -1.80
N ARG A 178 -10.09 -8.38 -1.02
CA ARG A 178 -11.53 -8.42 -1.28
C ARG A 178 -12.14 -7.01 -1.24
N ALA A 179 -11.86 -6.24 -0.18
CA ALA A 179 -12.35 -4.86 -0.07
C ALA A 179 -11.82 -3.97 -1.21
N ALA A 180 -10.58 -4.15 -1.64
CA ALA A 180 -10.02 -3.38 -2.76
C ALA A 180 -10.80 -3.59 -4.07
N GLU A 181 -11.26 -4.82 -4.32
CA GLU A 181 -12.08 -5.13 -5.50
C GLU A 181 -13.55 -4.71 -5.33
N GLU A 182 -14.16 -5.00 -4.18
CA GLU A 182 -15.57 -4.65 -3.90
C GLU A 182 -15.82 -3.14 -3.90
N GLU A 183 -14.88 -2.36 -3.36
CA GLU A 183 -14.94 -0.90 -3.33
C GLU A 183 -14.34 -0.26 -4.59
N ASP A 184 -13.84 -1.06 -5.52
CA ASP A 184 -13.21 -0.63 -6.77
C ASP A 184 -12.19 0.50 -6.57
N VAL A 185 -11.24 0.30 -5.65
CA VAL A 185 -10.25 1.33 -5.31
C VAL A 185 -9.14 1.41 -6.35
N CYS A 186 -8.53 2.59 -6.49
CA CYS A 186 -7.45 2.81 -7.46
C CYS A 186 -6.05 2.69 -6.85
N LEU A 187 -5.95 2.67 -5.52
CA LEU A 187 -4.70 2.55 -4.78
C LEU A 187 -4.94 1.93 -3.41
N ILE A 188 -4.05 1.04 -2.98
CA ILE A 188 -3.98 0.59 -1.58
C ILE A 188 -2.77 1.27 -0.92
N VAL A 189 -2.95 1.91 0.24
CA VAL A 189 -1.87 2.54 1.01
C VAL A 189 -1.73 1.85 2.35
N LEU A 190 -0.60 1.19 2.60
CA LEU A 190 -0.40 0.39 3.82
C LEU A 190 1.03 0.46 4.36
N GLY A 191 1.16 0.21 5.66
CA GLY A 191 2.46 0.16 6.34
C GLY A 191 3.19 -1.16 6.08
N SER A 192 4.51 -1.12 5.97
CA SER A 192 5.34 -2.30 5.68
C SER A 192 5.43 -3.31 6.83
N ARG A 193 4.94 -2.96 8.03
CA ARG A 193 4.93 -3.80 9.23
C ARG A 193 3.60 -3.62 9.97
N GLY A 194 3.21 -4.65 10.70
CA GLY A 194 2.04 -4.61 11.60
C GLY A 194 2.45 -4.60 13.08
N ARG A 195 1.53 -5.00 13.96
CA ARG A 195 1.69 -4.98 15.43
C ARG A 195 2.73 -5.95 16.04
N SER A 196 3.33 -6.88 15.29
CA SER A 196 4.26 -7.87 15.86
C SER A 196 5.60 -7.21 16.28
N PRO A 197 6.05 -7.32 17.56
CA PRO A 197 7.26 -6.67 18.07
C PRO A 197 8.57 -7.40 17.74
N VAL A 198 8.54 -8.48 16.95
CA VAL A 198 9.73 -9.29 16.67
C VAL A 198 10.54 -8.62 15.57
N ALA A 199 11.50 -7.79 15.97
CA ALA A 199 12.39 -7.03 15.08
C ALA A 199 13.25 -7.91 14.15
N GLU A 200 13.38 -9.21 14.43
CA GLU A 200 14.32 -10.12 13.74
C GLU A 200 13.67 -11.24 12.91
N LEU A 201 12.35 -11.49 13.03
CA LEU A 201 11.63 -12.50 12.24
C LEU A 201 10.70 -11.80 11.24
N PHE A 202 11.30 -11.16 10.24
CA PHE A 202 10.61 -10.51 9.13
C PHE A 202 9.75 -11.50 8.32
N THR A 203 8.46 -11.58 8.64
CA THR A 203 7.41 -11.90 7.66
C THR A 203 6.21 -10.99 7.95
N GLY A 204 6.21 -9.79 7.38
CA GLY A 204 5.03 -8.94 7.33
C GLY A 204 4.00 -9.56 6.38
N SER A 205 3.47 -10.74 6.74
CA SER A 205 2.71 -11.59 5.83
C SER A 205 1.53 -10.86 5.20
N THR A 206 0.87 -9.96 5.93
CA THR A 206 -0.22 -9.16 5.36
C THR A 206 0.26 -8.23 4.24
N PHE A 207 1.25 -7.37 4.52
CA PHE A 207 1.80 -6.44 3.53
C PHE A 207 2.38 -7.18 2.32
N GLU A 208 3.21 -8.20 2.54
CA GLU A 208 3.86 -8.96 1.46
C GLU A 208 2.82 -9.66 0.58
N ASN A 209 1.79 -10.27 1.17
CA ASN A 209 0.71 -10.90 0.41
C ASN A 209 -0.12 -9.88 -0.36
N VAL A 210 -0.41 -8.70 0.22
CA VAL A 210 -1.15 -7.63 -0.48
C VAL A 210 -0.34 -7.13 -1.67
N VAL A 211 0.94 -6.77 -1.51
CA VAL A 211 1.74 -6.28 -2.64
C VAL A 211 1.90 -7.35 -3.71
N ARG A 212 2.09 -8.62 -3.31
CA ARG A 212 2.22 -9.73 -4.25
C ARG A 212 0.94 -9.92 -5.06
N GLN A 213 -0.21 -10.06 -4.39
CA GLN A 213 -1.44 -10.54 -5.01
C GLN A 213 -2.39 -9.43 -5.47
N SER A 214 -2.19 -8.18 -5.04
CA SER A 214 -3.04 -7.06 -5.45
C SER A 214 -2.96 -6.80 -6.95
N ARG A 215 -4.13 -6.62 -7.55
CA ARG A 215 -4.31 -6.09 -8.91
C ARG A 215 -4.32 -4.55 -8.93
N ARG A 216 -4.54 -3.92 -7.78
CA ARG A 216 -4.47 -2.47 -7.60
C ARG A 216 -3.04 -2.05 -7.27
N PRO A 217 -2.57 -0.87 -7.74
CA PRO A 217 -1.33 -0.27 -7.28
C PRO A 217 -1.26 -0.26 -5.75
N VAL A 218 -0.06 -0.45 -5.19
CA VAL A 218 0.14 -0.46 -3.74
C VAL A 218 1.25 0.52 -3.37
N LEU A 219 0.92 1.50 -2.53
CA LEU A 219 1.88 2.40 -1.91
C LEU A 219 2.25 1.87 -0.53
N VAL A 220 3.51 1.47 -0.38
CA VAL A 220 4.05 0.85 0.81
C VAL A 220 4.84 1.89 1.58
N VAL A 221 4.44 2.16 2.83
CA VAL A 221 5.09 3.13 3.72
C VAL A 221 5.97 2.40 4.74
N ARG A 222 7.20 2.89 4.97
CA ARG A 222 8.28 2.11 5.59
C ARG A 222 8.51 2.33 7.08
N GLY A 223 9.08 1.28 7.70
CA GLY A 223 9.51 1.16 9.10
C GLY A 223 10.30 2.34 9.70
N SER A 224 11.23 2.92 8.93
CA SER A 224 12.01 4.12 9.31
C SER A 224 11.11 5.30 9.67
N GLN A 225 9.93 5.38 9.04
CA GLN A 225 8.92 6.41 9.29
C GLN A 225 7.92 6.01 10.40
N CYS A 226 8.01 4.78 10.92
CA CYS A 226 7.08 4.24 11.92
C CYS A 226 7.58 4.40 13.37
N TYR A 227 8.90 4.32 13.59
CA TYR A 227 9.48 4.29 14.94
C TYR A 227 10.39 5.49 15.26
N GLY A 228 10.61 6.39 14.30
CA GLY A 228 11.67 7.39 14.41
C GLY A 228 13.04 6.71 14.36
N ALA A 229 13.99 7.32 13.66
CA ALA A 229 15.40 7.04 13.89
C ALA A 229 15.89 7.93 15.02
#